data_AF-A0A8T5TL25-F1
#
_entry.id   AF-A0A8T5TL25-F1
#
_cell.length_a   1.000
_cell.length_b   1.000
_cell.length_c   1.000
_cell.angle_alpha   90.00
_cell.angle_beta   90.00
_cell.angle_gamma   90.00
#
_symmetry.space_group_name_H-M   'P 1'
#
loop_
_entity.id
_entity.type
_entity.pdbx_description
1 polymer ?
#
loop_
_entity_poly.entity_id
_entity_poly.type
_entity_poly.pdbx_seq_one_letter_code
_entity_poly.pdbx_strand_id
1 'polypeptide(L)'
;MLISEIIGIESKYIKLLEKEGITQVEELLPLSTYKLKQIAEKTGISLKLLDTWQEHGDLMRIEGIDPKYAYALNEIGIDSVRELANRNAKSTADKLKDFRKNNSKILDKIPSIDQIQLWIKHAQQIKDLPPTIKPKEDGKEEEEFGNYGAEYWNNKWIRSPIIYAGRALRGEEYNTQIDVDVKTFLKKNDEILNYIIQERDLKKPTYNETALACQQFVCNFLKYKFDEESSECPEFWQFPFESIQFGIGDCEDGAILIAGLAINAGVPSYRIKVCAGNVLADPKVAPSEDNLGGHGYAIYLADKDDSERGLEWVILDWCYLPDPEILIEKKPLAKNGGKDGAYQDVWFTFNDEYSWSQNEFEIIQGRISNKRKTKKREVISEIENMVERILKDLNLEIEEED
;
A
#
# COMPACT_ATOMS: atom_id res chain seq x y z
N MET A 1 15.64 0.24 31.39
CA MET A 1 17.06 -0.06 31.07
C MET A 1 17.71 1.19 30.53
N LEU A 2 18.99 1.45 30.73
CA LEU A 2 19.61 2.67 30.20
C LEU A 2 20.01 2.45 28.74
N ILE A 3 19.86 3.46 27.87
CA ILE A 3 20.34 3.36 26.48
C ILE A 3 21.86 3.13 26.41
N SER A 4 22.61 3.54 27.44
CA SER A 4 24.05 3.31 27.56
C SER A 4 24.43 1.84 27.71
N GLU A 5 23.48 0.97 28.04
CA GLU A 5 23.70 -0.47 28.15
C GLU A 5 23.64 -1.17 26.78
N ILE A 6 23.02 -0.56 25.77
CA ILE A 6 22.93 -1.10 24.41
C ILE A 6 24.32 -1.10 23.78
N ILE A 7 24.78 -2.30 23.36
CA ILE A 7 26.04 -2.43 22.62
C ILE A 7 25.91 -1.77 21.25
N GLY A 8 26.91 -0.95 20.89
CA GLY A 8 26.96 -0.24 19.62
C GLY A 8 26.58 1.25 19.71
N ILE A 9 26.07 1.72 20.85
CA ILE A 9 25.85 3.16 21.06
C ILE A 9 27.13 3.82 21.59
N GLU A 10 27.78 4.62 20.75
CA GLU A 10 28.93 5.43 21.19
C GLU A 10 28.50 6.55 22.16
N SER A 11 29.39 6.93 23.09
CA SER A 11 29.13 7.99 24.08
C SER A 11 28.66 9.32 23.46
N LYS A 12 29.10 9.63 22.24
CA LYS A 12 28.65 10.83 21.51
C LYS A 12 27.15 10.77 21.16
N TYR A 13 26.63 9.59 20.80
CA TYR A 13 25.24 9.38 20.44
C TYR A 13 24.33 9.32 21.66
N ILE A 14 24.80 8.73 22.76
CA ILE A 14 24.08 8.75 24.06
C ILE A 14 23.76 10.19 24.44
N LYS A 15 24.76 11.09 24.42
CA LYS A 15 24.57 12.51 24.75
C LYS A 15 23.61 13.25 23.82
N LEU A 16 23.46 12.80 22.57
CA LEU A 16 22.52 13.39 21.61
C LEU A 16 21.10 12.90 21.88
N LEU A 17 20.93 11.61 22.18
CA LEU A 17 19.65 11.03 22.58
C LEU A 17 19.16 11.61 23.91
N GLU A 18 20.05 11.78 24.89
CA GLU A 18 19.72 12.41 26.18
C GLU A 18 19.19 13.84 25.99
N LYS A 19 19.72 14.61 25.04
CA LYS A 19 19.22 15.96 24.70
C LYS A 19 17.83 15.95 24.09
N GLU A 20 17.47 14.90 23.37
CA GLU A 20 16.11 14.69 22.86
C GLU A 20 15.18 14.04 23.91
N GLY A 21 15.64 13.87 25.15
CA GLY A 21 14.87 13.30 26.25
C GLY A 21 14.82 11.78 26.26
N ILE A 22 15.74 11.12 25.56
CA ILE A 22 15.83 9.65 25.47
C ILE A 22 17.07 9.21 26.26
N THR A 23 16.81 8.68 27.45
CA THR A 23 17.80 8.21 28.43
C THR A 23 17.62 6.72 28.73
N GLN A 24 16.41 6.22 28.52
CA GLN A 24 16.01 4.84 28.79
C GLN A 24 15.58 4.12 27.51
N VAL A 25 15.80 2.81 27.46
CA VAL A 25 15.39 1.95 26.34
C VAL A 25 13.88 2.05 26.13
N GLU A 26 13.11 2.15 27.21
CA GLU A 26 11.66 2.28 27.21
C GLU A 26 11.16 3.59 26.60
N GLU A 27 12.03 4.60 26.48
CA GLU A 27 11.74 5.88 25.81
C GLU A 27 12.08 5.81 24.31
N LEU A 28 13.05 4.97 23.93
CA LEU A 28 13.46 4.75 22.54
C LEU A 28 12.54 3.74 21.83
N LEU A 29 12.18 2.66 22.52
CA LEU A 29 11.44 1.52 21.99
C LEU A 29 10.05 1.86 21.38
N PRO A 30 9.20 2.71 21.98
CA PRO A 30 7.88 3.00 21.45
C PRO A 30 7.89 4.06 20.34
N LEU A 31 9.06 4.63 20.00
CA LEU A 31 9.13 5.68 19.00
C LEU A 31 8.81 5.11 17.61
N SER A 32 7.89 5.78 16.91
CA SER A 32 7.58 5.45 15.52
C SER A 32 8.77 5.77 14.60
N THR A 33 8.83 5.12 13.44
CA THR A 33 9.82 5.43 12.39
C THR A 33 9.85 6.91 12.03
N TYR A 34 8.70 7.59 12.06
CA TYR A 34 8.62 9.04 11.86
C TYR A 34 9.36 9.81 12.95
N LYS A 35 9.17 9.44 14.23
CA LYS A 35 9.86 10.10 15.33
C LYS A 35 11.36 9.84 15.30
N LEU A 36 11.78 8.64 14.91
CA LEU A 36 13.19 8.30 14.69
C LEU A 36 13.79 9.11 13.54
N LYS A 37 13.06 9.32 12.44
CA LYS A 37 13.50 10.21 11.33
C LYS A 37 13.71 11.64 11.83
N GLN A 38 12.80 12.19 12.63
CA GLN A 38 12.99 13.51 13.23
C GLN A 38 14.23 13.57 14.13
N ILE A 39 14.46 12.53 14.95
CA ILE A 39 15.65 12.44 15.81
C ILE A 39 16.91 12.34 14.95
N ALA A 40 16.90 11.52 13.91
CA ALA A 40 18.00 11.36 12.97
C ALA A 40 18.38 12.69 12.31
N GLU A 41 17.40 13.45 11.82
CA GLU A 41 17.60 14.78 11.21
C GLU A 41 18.19 15.78 12.21
N LYS A 42 17.66 15.83 13.44
CA LYS A 42 18.12 16.77 14.47
C LYS A 42 19.50 16.46 15.02
N THR A 43 19.79 15.18 15.22
CA THR A 43 21.00 14.72 15.91
C THR A 43 22.13 14.37 14.94
N GLY A 44 21.80 14.15 13.66
CA GLY A 44 22.73 13.62 12.66
C GLY A 44 23.03 12.13 12.83
N ILE A 45 22.35 11.43 13.74
CA ILE A 45 22.45 9.98 13.88
C ILE A 45 21.73 9.34 12.69
N SER A 46 22.31 8.32 12.06
CA SER A 46 21.62 7.65 10.96
C SER A 46 20.38 6.90 11.47
N LEU A 47 19.29 6.96 10.69
CA LEU A 47 18.05 6.23 11.01
C LEU A 47 18.32 4.74 11.28
N LYS A 48 19.17 4.12 10.44
CA LYS A 48 19.59 2.73 10.61
C LYS A 48 20.18 2.43 11.99
N LEU A 49 20.99 3.34 12.55
CA LEU A 49 21.55 3.13 13.89
C LEU A 49 20.45 3.19 14.96
N LEU A 50 19.52 4.13 14.84
CA LEU A 50 18.39 4.25 15.75
C LEU A 50 17.49 3.00 15.70
N ASP A 51 17.21 2.49 14.50
CA ASP A 51 16.44 1.26 14.30
C ASP A 51 17.16 0.06 14.95
N THR A 52 18.46 -0.12 14.71
CA THR A 52 19.25 -1.19 15.34
C THR A 52 19.25 -1.10 16.87
N TRP A 53 19.27 0.11 17.44
CA TRP A 53 19.20 0.28 18.90
C TRP A 53 17.79 -0.02 19.45
N GLN A 54 16.73 0.28 18.69
CA GLN A 54 15.37 -0.18 19.04
C GLN A 54 15.26 -1.70 18.99
N GLU A 55 15.81 -2.35 17.97
CA GLU A 55 15.83 -3.81 17.81
C GLU A 55 16.54 -4.49 18.99
N HIS A 56 17.70 -3.96 19.40
CA HIS A 56 18.38 -4.41 20.62
C HIS A 56 17.49 -4.22 21.86
N GLY A 57 16.86 -3.05 21.96
CA GLY A 57 15.94 -2.73 23.05
C GLY A 57 14.74 -3.67 23.13
N ASP A 58 14.16 -4.06 21.99
CA ASP A 58 13.03 -4.99 21.94
C ASP A 58 13.46 -6.38 22.45
N LEU A 59 14.57 -6.90 21.94
CA LEU A 59 15.10 -8.22 22.37
C LEU A 59 15.42 -8.25 23.88
N MET A 60 15.94 -7.16 24.44
CA MET A 60 16.27 -7.03 25.87
C MET A 60 15.05 -7.09 26.80
N ARG A 61 13.83 -7.05 26.27
CA ARG A 61 12.60 -7.24 27.07
C ARG A 61 12.39 -8.69 27.49
N ILE A 62 13.03 -9.61 26.80
CA ILE A 62 12.95 -11.03 27.11
C ILE A 62 13.88 -11.31 28.30
N GLU A 63 13.29 -11.76 29.40
CA GLU A 63 14.01 -12.20 30.59
C GLU A 63 15.15 -13.17 30.22
N GLY A 64 16.36 -12.80 30.64
CA GLY A 64 17.59 -13.55 30.38
C GLY A 64 18.31 -13.20 29.08
N ILE A 65 17.80 -12.25 28.27
CA ILE A 65 18.53 -11.65 27.16
C ILE A 65 19.17 -10.35 27.66
N ASP A 66 20.49 -10.38 27.83
CA ASP A 66 21.31 -9.22 28.16
C ASP A 66 21.74 -8.46 26.89
N PRO A 67 22.40 -7.30 27.00
CA PRO A 67 22.84 -6.54 25.82
C PRO A 67 23.79 -7.31 24.87
N LYS A 68 24.58 -8.26 25.38
CA LYS A 68 25.47 -9.09 24.53
C LYS A 68 24.66 -10.08 23.71
N TYR A 69 23.66 -10.70 24.32
CA TYR A 69 22.75 -11.61 23.62
C TYR A 69 21.87 -10.86 22.62
N ALA A 70 21.33 -9.69 22.98
CA ALA A 70 20.55 -8.87 22.07
C ALA A 70 21.36 -8.47 20.82
N TYR A 71 22.58 -7.96 21.01
CA TYR A 71 23.50 -7.65 19.91
C TYR A 71 23.78 -8.88 19.03
N ALA A 72 24.16 -10.01 19.66
CA ALA A 72 24.50 -11.21 18.92
C ALA A 72 23.30 -11.80 18.15
N LEU A 73 22.09 -11.71 18.71
CA LEU A 73 20.85 -12.14 18.05
C LEU A 73 20.53 -11.27 16.83
N ASN A 74 20.64 -9.94 16.97
CA ASN A 74 20.41 -9.01 15.88
C ASN A 74 21.37 -9.29 14.71
N GLU A 75 22.66 -9.44 15.00
CA GLU A 75 23.70 -9.73 13.99
C GLU A 75 23.50 -11.07 13.25
N ILE A 76 22.80 -12.03 13.83
CA ILE A 76 22.45 -13.30 13.15
C ILE A 76 21.06 -13.27 12.48
N GLY A 77 20.48 -12.07 12.36
CA GLY A 77 19.18 -11.82 11.73
C GLY A 77 18.00 -12.22 12.62
N ILE A 78 18.09 -11.98 13.92
CA ILE A 78 16.96 -12.06 14.85
C ILE A 78 16.80 -10.67 15.45
N ASP A 79 16.00 -9.84 14.80
CA ASP A 79 15.91 -8.40 15.03
C ASP A 79 14.86 -7.98 16.08
N SER A 80 13.99 -8.90 16.50
CA SER A 80 12.83 -8.57 17.33
C SER A 80 12.37 -9.73 18.20
N VAL A 81 11.59 -9.41 19.25
CA VAL A 81 10.89 -10.40 20.08
C VAL A 81 10.01 -11.30 19.22
N ARG A 82 9.30 -10.70 18.26
CA ARG A 82 8.44 -11.45 17.33
C ARG A 82 9.25 -12.41 16.46
N GLU A 83 10.40 -11.99 15.95
CA GLU A 83 11.24 -12.88 15.16
C GLU A 83 11.76 -14.03 16.02
N LEU A 84 12.24 -13.75 17.23
CA LEU A 84 12.72 -14.76 18.16
C LEU A 84 11.62 -15.78 18.52
N ALA A 85 10.38 -15.34 18.73
CA ALA A 85 9.23 -16.20 19.07
C ALA A 85 8.95 -17.31 18.05
N ASN A 86 9.43 -17.14 16.81
CA ASN A 86 9.24 -18.08 15.70
C ASN A 86 10.51 -18.87 15.34
N ARG A 87 11.61 -18.73 16.11
CA ARG A 87 12.86 -19.43 15.82
C ARG A 87 12.91 -20.84 16.40
N ASN A 88 13.82 -21.65 15.85
CA ASN A 88 14.18 -22.95 16.38
C ASN A 88 15.41 -22.82 17.30
N ALA A 89 15.32 -23.29 18.55
CA ALA A 89 16.37 -23.13 19.55
C ALA A 89 17.73 -23.72 19.12
N LYS A 90 17.73 -24.89 18.46
CA LYS A 90 18.96 -25.55 18.00
C LYS A 90 19.63 -24.73 16.88
N SER A 91 18.86 -24.31 15.88
CA SER A 91 19.37 -23.50 14.78
C SER A 91 19.91 -22.14 15.27
N THR A 92 19.23 -21.50 16.22
CA THR A 92 19.70 -20.26 16.84
C THR A 92 21.01 -20.48 17.61
N ALA A 93 21.15 -21.59 18.36
CA ALA A 93 22.40 -21.92 19.05
C ALA A 93 23.57 -22.10 18.07
N ASP A 94 23.34 -22.80 16.96
CA ASP A 94 24.35 -23.03 15.92
C ASP A 94 24.80 -21.71 15.28
N LYS A 95 23.85 -20.81 14.95
CA LYS A 95 24.17 -19.47 14.43
C LYS A 95 24.94 -18.60 15.43
N LEU A 96 24.56 -18.61 16.71
CA LEU A 96 25.30 -17.90 17.76
C LEU A 96 26.71 -18.45 17.96
N LYS A 97 26.89 -19.77 17.79
CA LYS A 97 28.21 -20.41 17.82
C LYS A 97 29.08 -19.93 16.66
N ASP A 98 28.52 -19.81 15.47
CA ASP A 98 29.21 -19.27 14.30
C ASP A 98 29.56 -17.79 14.47
N PHE A 99 28.62 -16.97 14.94
CA PHE A 99 28.86 -15.57 15.28
C PHE A 99 30.01 -15.41 16.28
N ARG A 100 30.03 -16.23 17.34
CA ARG A 100 31.08 -16.21 18.38
C ARG A 100 32.47 -16.52 17.84
N LYS A 101 32.61 -17.33 16.78
CA LYS A 101 33.94 -17.66 16.21
C LYS A 101 34.71 -16.40 15.84
N ASN A 102 34.01 -15.38 15.34
CA ASN A 102 34.60 -14.11 14.92
C ASN A 102 34.41 -12.98 15.96
N ASN A 103 33.48 -13.15 16.91
CA ASN A 103 33.08 -12.11 17.86
C ASN A 103 33.17 -12.54 19.33
N SER A 104 34.17 -13.36 19.67
CA SER A 104 34.34 -13.95 21.02
C SER A 104 34.55 -12.92 22.14
N LYS A 105 34.97 -11.69 21.81
CA LYS A 105 35.07 -10.57 22.76
C LYS A 105 33.71 -9.98 23.13
N ILE A 106 32.71 -10.14 22.26
CA ILE A 106 31.35 -9.64 22.46
C ILE A 106 30.51 -10.74 23.13
N LEU A 107 30.53 -11.94 22.56
CA LEU A 107 29.79 -13.11 23.06
C LEU A 107 30.76 -14.15 23.64
N ASP A 108 31.04 -14.04 24.93
CA ASP A 108 31.96 -14.94 25.64
C ASP A 108 31.35 -16.32 25.91
N LYS A 109 30.05 -16.40 26.19
CA LYS A 109 29.32 -17.64 26.47
C LYS A 109 28.13 -17.86 25.52
N ILE A 110 28.08 -19.04 24.92
CA ILE A 110 26.94 -19.49 24.10
C ILE A 110 25.80 -19.93 25.05
N PRO A 111 24.56 -19.48 24.85
CA PRO A 111 23.42 -19.91 25.66
C PRO A 111 23.11 -21.39 25.38
N SER A 112 22.61 -22.11 26.39
CA SER A 112 22.18 -23.50 26.19
C SER A 112 20.91 -23.55 25.33
N ILE A 113 20.63 -24.70 24.73
CA ILE A 113 19.39 -24.90 23.95
C ILE A 113 18.17 -24.62 24.85
N ASP A 114 18.17 -25.11 26.09
CA ASP A 114 17.09 -24.87 27.05
C ASP A 114 16.90 -23.39 27.37
N GLN A 115 18.00 -22.63 27.48
CA GLN A 115 17.95 -21.18 27.72
C GLN A 115 17.32 -20.45 26.53
N ILE A 116 17.71 -20.79 25.30
CA ILE A 116 17.09 -20.21 24.09
C ILE A 116 15.62 -20.61 24.00
N GLN A 117 15.28 -21.84 24.38
CA GLN A 117 13.90 -22.32 24.36
C GLN A 117 13.03 -21.58 25.39
N LEU A 118 13.60 -21.21 26.54
CA LEU A 118 12.96 -20.32 27.50
C LEU A 118 12.76 -18.92 26.92
N TRP A 119 13.76 -18.36 26.22
CA TRP A 119 13.63 -17.07 25.55
C TRP A 119 12.52 -17.07 24.50
N ILE A 120 12.45 -18.11 23.66
CA ILE A 120 11.39 -18.28 22.65
C ILE A 120 10.02 -18.34 23.33
N LYS A 121 9.89 -19.12 24.40
CA LYS A 121 8.63 -19.24 25.15
C LYS A 121 8.22 -17.90 25.78
N HIS A 122 9.16 -17.16 26.35
CA HIS A 122 8.87 -15.84 26.90
C HIS A 122 8.51 -14.84 25.80
N ALA A 123 9.22 -14.86 24.67
CA ALA A 123 8.90 -14.04 23.50
C ALA A 123 7.47 -14.27 22.99
N GLN A 124 6.99 -15.52 23.01
CA GLN A 124 5.60 -15.87 22.64
C GLN A 124 4.55 -15.35 23.64
N GLN A 125 4.96 -14.98 24.86
CA GLN A 125 4.08 -14.51 25.93
C GLN A 125 4.02 -12.98 26.04
N ILE A 126 4.94 -12.25 25.39
CA ILE A 126 4.95 -10.79 25.36
C ILE A 126 3.82 -10.32 24.42
N LYS A 127 2.79 -9.70 25.00
CA LYS A 127 1.61 -9.20 24.27
C LYS A 127 1.80 -7.79 23.72
N ASP A 128 2.56 -6.95 24.43
CA ASP A 128 2.80 -5.55 24.07
C ASP A 128 4.01 -5.44 23.13
N LEU A 129 3.92 -5.93 21.90
CA LEU A 129 5.02 -5.78 20.94
C LEU A 129 5.19 -4.29 20.58
N PRO A 130 6.42 -3.75 20.48
CA PRO A 130 6.61 -2.39 19.99
C PRO A 130 6.23 -2.37 18.49
N PRO A 131 5.92 -1.19 17.94
CA PRO A 131 5.66 -1.07 16.51
C PRO A 131 6.89 -1.58 15.74
N THR A 132 6.75 -2.74 15.09
CA THR A 132 7.81 -3.33 14.27
C THR A 132 7.65 -2.87 12.82
N ILE A 133 8.77 -2.54 12.19
CA ILE A 133 8.90 -2.30 10.76
C ILE A 133 8.91 -3.67 10.06
N LYS A 134 7.74 -4.19 9.67
CA LYS A 134 7.59 -5.19 8.58
C LYS A 134 6.31 -4.88 7.78
N PRO A 135 6.28 -5.18 6.46
CA PRO A 135 5.07 -5.03 5.65
C PRO A 135 3.97 -5.90 6.27
N LYS A 136 2.82 -5.30 6.56
CA LYS A 136 1.74 -5.96 7.29
C LYS A 136 0.99 -6.90 6.36
N GLU A 137 0.86 -8.16 6.79
CA GLU A 137 -0.15 -9.08 6.29
C GLU A 137 -1.51 -8.75 6.92
N ASP A 138 -2.52 -8.88 6.07
CA ASP A 138 -3.94 -8.63 6.28
C ASP A 138 -4.45 -9.23 7.61
N GLY A 139 -4.80 -8.37 8.58
CA GLY A 139 -5.51 -8.80 9.80
C GLY A 139 -5.08 -8.16 11.13
N LYS A 140 -4.09 -7.27 11.17
CA LYS A 140 -3.67 -6.54 12.40
C LYS A 140 -4.02 -5.06 12.45
N GLU A 141 -4.83 -4.56 11.51
CA GLU A 141 -5.07 -3.11 11.37
C GLU A 141 -6.11 -2.54 12.33
N GLU A 142 -6.98 -3.37 12.91
CA GLU A 142 -7.99 -2.93 13.88
C GLU A 142 -7.37 -2.51 15.23
N GLU A 143 -6.24 -3.10 15.64
CA GLU A 143 -5.58 -2.73 16.90
C GLU A 143 -4.78 -1.42 16.80
N GLU A 144 -4.22 -1.11 15.63
CA GLU A 144 -3.33 0.04 15.43
C GLU A 144 -4.09 1.36 15.18
N PHE A 145 -5.22 1.30 14.48
CA PHE A 145 -6.06 2.47 14.20
C PHE A 145 -7.37 2.49 15.00
N GLY A 146 -7.49 1.59 15.99
CA GLY A 146 -8.72 1.40 16.76
C GLY A 146 -9.94 1.21 15.84
N ASN A 147 -10.96 2.04 16.02
CA ASN A 147 -12.19 1.98 15.22
C ASN A 147 -12.04 2.51 13.77
N TYR A 148 -10.84 2.85 13.30
CA TYR A 148 -10.61 3.46 11.99
C TYR A 148 -9.67 2.63 11.08
N GLY A 149 -9.62 1.31 11.26
CA GLY A 149 -8.92 0.37 10.39
C GLY A 149 -9.67 0.02 9.09
N ALA A 150 -9.26 -1.06 8.42
CA ALA A 150 -9.84 -1.50 7.14
C ALA A 150 -11.36 -1.69 7.17
N GLU A 151 -11.89 -2.32 8.22
CA GLU A 151 -13.33 -2.54 8.42
C GLU A 151 -14.10 -1.22 8.32
N TYR A 152 -13.63 -0.17 9.01
CA TYR A 152 -14.26 1.15 8.97
C TYR A 152 -14.22 1.74 7.57
N TRP A 153 -13.05 1.81 6.92
CA TRP A 153 -12.91 2.49 5.64
C TRP A 153 -13.57 1.76 4.46
N ASN A 154 -13.64 0.44 4.52
CA ASN A 154 -14.34 -0.38 3.52
C ASN A 154 -15.86 -0.31 3.65
N ASN A 155 -16.38 -0.01 4.86
CA ASN A 155 -17.81 0.06 5.14
C ASN A 155 -18.36 1.48 5.35
N LYS A 156 -17.49 2.50 5.40
CA LYS A 156 -17.89 3.90 5.58
C LYS A 156 -18.83 4.39 4.48
N TRP A 157 -18.66 3.90 3.27
CA TRP A 157 -19.46 4.24 2.09
C TRP A 157 -20.20 3.01 1.58
N ILE A 158 -21.34 3.24 0.93
CA ILE A 158 -22.15 2.16 0.35
C ILE A 158 -21.34 1.50 -0.76
N ARG A 159 -21.18 0.18 -0.67
CA ARG A 159 -20.59 -0.62 -1.73
C ARG A 159 -21.61 -0.79 -2.84
N SER A 160 -21.18 -0.62 -4.09
CA SER A 160 -22.07 -0.70 -5.25
C SER A 160 -21.28 -1.20 -6.45
N PRO A 161 -21.78 -2.17 -7.24
CA PRO A 161 -21.19 -2.51 -8.53
C PRO A 161 -21.18 -1.30 -9.45
N ILE A 162 -20.08 -1.14 -10.17
CA ILE A 162 -19.87 -0.10 -11.17
C ILE A 162 -19.38 -0.80 -12.41
N ILE A 163 -20.15 -0.69 -13.48
CA ILE A 163 -19.88 -1.38 -14.74
C ILE A 163 -19.44 -0.35 -15.77
N TYR A 164 -18.25 -0.56 -16.33
CA TYR A 164 -17.71 0.20 -17.46
C TYR A 164 -18.03 -0.53 -18.76
N ALA A 165 -18.84 0.07 -19.62
CA ALA A 165 -19.27 -0.51 -20.89
C ALA A 165 -18.53 0.09 -22.11
N GLY A 166 -17.43 0.81 -21.87
CA GLY A 166 -16.69 1.47 -22.94
C GLY A 166 -15.69 0.58 -23.67
N ARG A 167 -15.32 -0.59 -23.10
CA ARG A 167 -14.18 -1.37 -23.60
C ARG A 167 -14.52 -2.12 -24.89
N ALA A 168 -13.88 -1.75 -26.00
CA ALA A 168 -13.98 -2.48 -27.26
C ALA A 168 -13.10 -3.75 -27.24
N LEU A 169 -13.65 -4.88 -27.70
CA LEU A 169 -12.85 -6.07 -27.99
C LEU A 169 -12.20 -5.94 -29.37
N ARG A 170 -10.88 -6.20 -29.44
CA ARG A 170 -10.18 -6.29 -30.73
C ARG A 170 -10.57 -7.62 -31.41
N GLY A 171 -11.23 -7.54 -32.56
CA GLY A 171 -11.72 -8.67 -33.34
C GLY A 171 -12.14 -8.25 -34.76
N GLU A 172 -12.82 -9.12 -35.51
CA GLU A 172 -13.24 -8.85 -36.90
C GLU A 172 -14.20 -7.65 -37.01
N GLU A 173 -14.94 -7.33 -35.94
CA GLU A 173 -15.76 -6.12 -35.84
C GLU A 173 -15.34 -5.28 -34.63
N TYR A 174 -14.75 -4.10 -34.90
CA TYR A 174 -14.33 -3.11 -33.90
C TYR A 174 -15.48 -2.45 -33.09
N ASN A 175 -16.72 -2.88 -33.31
CA ASN A 175 -17.92 -2.27 -32.76
C ASN A 175 -18.48 -2.99 -31.53
N THR A 176 -17.91 -4.14 -31.13
CA THR A 176 -18.41 -4.88 -29.96
C THR A 176 -17.75 -4.35 -28.69
N GLN A 177 -18.54 -3.60 -27.91
CA GLN A 177 -18.17 -3.20 -26.56
C GLN A 177 -18.55 -4.29 -25.55
N ILE A 178 -17.78 -4.39 -24.48
CA ILE A 178 -18.05 -5.30 -23.36
C ILE A 178 -18.12 -4.55 -22.04
N ASP A 179 -18.95 -5.11 -21.16
CA ASP A 179 -19.14 -4.65 -19.80
C ASP A 179 -18.01 -5.18 -18.90
N VAL A 180 -17.33 -4.28 -18.20
CA VAL A 180 -16.23 -4.58 -17.30
C VAL A 180 -16.57 -4.05 -15.91
N ASP A 181 -16.53 -4.90 -14.89
CA ASP A 181 -16.55 -4.41 -13.51
C ASP A 181 -15.26 -3.62 -13.26
N VAL A 182 -15.38 -2.35 -12.87
CA VAL A 182 -14.22 -1.45 -12.72
C VAL A 182 -13.12 -1.98 -11.81
N LYS A 183 -13.46 -2.84 -10.84
CA LYS A 183 -12.46 -3.48 -9.96
C LYS A 183 -11.45 -4.33 -10.74
N THR A 184 -11.86 -4.87 -11.89
CA THR A 184 -11.03 -5.71 -12.76
C THR A 184 -9.80 -4.98 -13.28
N PHE A 185 -9.84 -3.65 -13.37
CA PHE A 185 -8.68 -2.83 -13.76
C PHE A 185 -7.52 -2.91 -12.76
N LEU A 186 -7.80 -3.30 -11.51
CA LEU A 186 -6.81 -3.40 -10.45
C LEU A 186 -6.68 -4.85 -9.99
N LYS A 187 -5.47 -5.40 -10.13
CA LYS A 187 -5.19 -6.79 -9.79
C LYS A 187 -3.95 -6.88 -8.91
N LYS A 188 -4.03 -7.67 -7.84
CA LYS A 188 -2.87 -8.11 -7.05
C LYS A 188 -2.05 -9.15 -7.81
N ASN A 189 -0.75 -9.21 -7.52
CA ASN A 189 0.20 -10.17 -8.11
C ASN A 189 0.30 -10.02 -9.64
N ASP A 190 0.40 -8.79 -10.12
CA ASP A 190 0.72 -8.49 -11.51
C ASP A 190 2.25 -8.53 -11.71
N GLU A 191 2.73 -9.50 -12.50
CA GLU A 191 4.17 -9.71 -12.73
C GLU A 191 4.83 -8.56 -13.49
N ILE A 192 4.10 -7.88 -14.39
CA ILE A 192 4.63 -6.73 -15.12
C ILE A 192 4.82 -5.57 -14.15
N LEU A 193 3.83 -5.31 -13.29
CA LEU A 193 3.95 -4.27 -12.27
C LEU A 193 5.06 -4.61 -11.25
N ASN A 194 5.14 -5.86 -10.80
CA ASN A 194 6.18 -6.31 -9.88
C ASN A 194 7.60 -6.06 -10.44
N TYR A 195 7.81 -6.35 -11.73
CA TYR A 195 9.07 -6.04 -12.41
C TYR A 195 9.38 -4.54 -12.37
N ILE A 196 8.42 -3.68 -12.72
CA ILE A 196 8.60 -2.22 -12.67
C ILE A 196 8.88 -1.72 -11.25
N ILE A 197 8.16 -2.24 -10.26
CA ILE A 197 8.33 -1.88 -8.84
C ILE A 197 9.75 -2.18 -8.36
N GLN A 198 10.32 -3.31 -8.77
CA GLN A 198 11.69 -3.68 -8.43
C GLN A 198 12.72 -2.83 -9.19
N GLU A 199 12.58 -2.70 -10.51
CA GLU A 199 13.51 -1.97 -11.38
C GLU A 199 13.55 -0.46 -11.13
N ARG A 200 12.46 0.09 -10.57
CA ARG A 200 12.33 1.52 -10.25
C ARG A 200 12.35 1.80 -8.76
N ASP A 201 12.57 0.77 -7.94
CA ASP A 201 12.63 0.87 -6.47
C ASP A 201 11.40 1.61 -5.91
N LEU A 202 10.19 1.21 -6.30
CA LEU A 202 8.96 1.92 -5.94
C LEU A 202 8.46 1.54 -4.54
N LYS A 203 8.77 0.34 -4.06
CA LYS A 203 8.43 -0.10 -2.71
C LYS A 203 9.37 0.51 -1.68
N LYS A 204 8.84 1.34 -0.79
CA LYS A 204 9.60 2.07 0.23
C LYS A 204 9.29 1.55 1.65
N PRO A 205 10.05 1.96 2.67
CA PRO A 205 9.84 1.50 4.06
C PRO A 205 8.45 1.82 4.62
N THR A 206 7.82 2.93 4.20
CA THR A 206 6.45 3.29 4.60
C THR A 206 5.48 3.27 3.43
N TYR A 207 4.19 3.13 3.73
CA TYR A 207 3.14 3.20 2.72
C TYR A 207 3.03 4.61 2.11
N ASN A 208 3.19 5.67 2.91
CA ASN A 208 3.24 7.04 2.38
C ASN A 208 4.39 7.20 1.36
N GLU A 209 5.61 6.76 1.69
CA GLU A 209 6.75 6.85 0.78
C GLU A 209 6.56 6.00 -0.47
N THR A 210 5.93 4.83 -0.34
CA THR A 210 5.62 3.94 -1.46
C THR A 210 4.58 4.58 -2.39
N ALA A 211 3.51 5.14 -1.84
CA ALA A 211 2.46 5.80 -2.61
C ALA A 211 3.00 7.03 -3.36
N LEU A 212 3.86 7.82 -2.71
CA LEU A 212 4.54 8.95 -3.35
C LEU A 212 5.46 8.50 -4.49
N ALA A 213 6.26 7.46 -4.27
CA ALA A 213 7.15 6.92 -5.31
C ALA A 213 6.36 6.42 -6.53
N CYS A 214 5.21 5.77 -6.31
CA CYS A 214 4.32 5.35 -7.40
C CYS A 214 3.77 6.56 -8.17
N GLN A 215 3.27 7.60 -7.46
CA GLN A 215 2.79 8.83 -8.08
C GLN A 215 3.91 9.50 -8.92
N GLN A 216 5.10 9.67 -8.34
CA GLN A 216 6.26 10.26 -9.00
C GLN A 216 6.66 9.48 -10.26
N PHE A 217 6.66 8.15 -10.20
CA PHE A 217 6.95 7.32 -11.37
C PHE A 217 5.95 7.60 -12.50
N VAL A 218 4.65 7.55 -12.21
CA VAL A 218 3.60 7.74 -13.21
C VAL A 218 3.68 9.14 -13.83
N CYS A 219 3.83 10.19 -13.01
CA CYS A 219 3.96 11.56 -13.49
C CYS A 219 5.16 11.78 -14.42
N ASN A 220 6.25 11.05 -14.18
CA ASN A 220 7.48 11.16 -14.99
C ASN A 220 7.46 10.25 -16.23
N PHE A 221 6.71 9.15 -16.19
CA PHE A 221 6.71 8.12 -17.21
C PHE A 221 5.62 8.33 -18.27
N LEU A 222 4.37 8.58 -17.84
CA LEU A 222 3.25 8.72 -18.76
C LEU A 222 3.25 10.08 -19.44
N LYS A 223 2.89 10.09 -20.72
CA LYS A 223 2.58 11.31 -21.46
C LYS A 223 1.07 11.41 -21.63
N TYR A 224 0.50 12.53 -21.20
CA TYR A 224 -0.94 12.77 -21.32
C TYR A 224 -1.36 12.82 -22.79
N LYS A 225 -2.36 12.03 -23.15
CA LYS A 225 -2.96 12.01 -24.49
C LYS A 225 -4.41 11.57 -24.38
N PHE A 226 -5.33 12.33 -24.96
CA PHE A 226 -6.75 11.99 -25.01
C PHE A 226 -7.00 10.70 -25.81
N ASP A 227 -8.01 9.95 -25.41
CA ASP A 227 -8.39 8.69 -26.04
C ASP A 227 -8.81 8.83 -27.51
N GLU A 228 -9.50 9.91 -27.86
CA GLU A 228 -9.87 10.23 -29.25
C GLU A 228 -8.64 10.39 -30.17
N GLU A 229 -7.47 10.70 -29.60
CA GLU A 229 -6.20 10.81 -30.35
C GLU A 229 -5.33 9.56 -30.22
N SER A 230 -5.53 8.73 -29.20
CA SER A 230 -4.69 7.56 -28.85
C SER A 230 -5.27 6.25 -29.40
N SER A 231 -6.58 6.16 -29.53
CA SER A 231 -7.33 4.97 -29.93
C SER A 231 -8.42 5.33 -30.94
N GLU A 232 -8.84 4.37 -31.78
CA GLU A 232 -10.02 4.56 -32.65
C GLU A 232 -11.35 4.49 -31.84
N CYS A 233 -11.27 4.58 -30.51
CA CYS A 233 -12.39 4.52 -29.58
C CYS A 233 -12.51 5.85 -28.80
N PRO A 234 -13.74 6.36 -28.57
CA PRO A 234 -13.91 7.63 -27.86
C PRO A 234 -13.43 7.62 -26.39
N GLU A 235 -13.45 6.46 -25.74
CA GLU A 235 -13.00 6.27 -24.35
C GLU A 235 -12.55 4.82 -24.15
N PHE A 236 -11.32 4.63 -23.72
CA PHE A 236 -10.60 3.37 -23.61
C PHE A 236 -9.76 3.34 -22.33
N TRP A 237 -10.43 3.02 -21.22
CA TRP A 237 -9.73 2.77 -19.96
C TRP A 237 -8.70 1.64 -20.12
N GLN A 238 -7.44 1.95 -19.84
CA GLN A 238 -6.32 1.05 -19.95
C GLN A 238 -6.11 0.26 -18.66
N PHE A 239 -5.71 -1.01 -18.81
CA PHE A 239 -5.11 -1.75 -17.69
C PHE A 239 -3.71 -1.20 -17.37
N PRO A 240 -3.22 -1.34 -16.13
CA PRO A 240 -1.88 -0.87 -15.76
C PRO A 240 -0.75 -1.34 -16.70
N PHE A 241 -0.80 -2.59 -17.17
CA PHE A 241 0.21 -3.11 -18.09
C PHE A 241 0.09 -2.49 -19.50
N GLU A 242 -1.10 -2.09 -19.94
CA GLU A 242 -1.32 -1.40 -21.21
C GLU A 242 -0.70 0.00 -21.14
N SER A 243 -0.96 0.75 -20.06
CA SER A 243 -0.37 2.08 -19.83
C SER A 243 1.16 2.04 -19.77
N ILE A 244 1.73 0.99 -19.16
CA ILE A 244 3.20 0.78 -19.16
C ILE A 244 3.73 0.50 -20.56
N GLN A 245 3.05 -0.33 -21.35
CA GLN A 245 3.52 -0.70 -22.69
C GLN A 245 3.39 0.45 -23.69
N PHE A 246 2.32 1.24 -23.59
CA PHE A 246 2.09 2.38 -24.48
C PHE A 246 2.85 3.63 -24.05
N GLY A 247 3.05 3.85 -22.75
CA GLY A 247 3.71 5.06 -22.22
C GLY A 247 2.88 6.33 -22.40
N ILE A 248 1.59 6.19 -22.68
CA ILE A 248 0.60 7.25 -22.84
C ILE A 248 -0.69 6.86 -22.12
N GLY A 249 -1.48 7.85 -21.73
CA GLY A 249 -2.81 7.66 -21.17
C GLY A 249 -3.43 9.00 -20.78
N ASP A 250 -4.66 8.97 -20.32
CA ASP A 250 -5.41 10.12 -19.82
C ASP A 250 -5.76 9.96 -18.32
N CYS A 251 -6.75 10.71 -17.83
CA CYS A 251 -6.92 10.96 -16.40
C CYS A 251 -7.08 9.66 -15.58
N GLU A 252 -7.96 8.77 -16.00
CA GLU A 252 -8.22 7.49 -15.36
C GLU A 252 -7.06 6.51 -15.53
N ASP A 253 -6.38 6.51 -16.68
CA ASP A 253 -5.31 5.55 -16.97
C ASP A 253 -4.16 5.70 -15.97
N GLY A 254 -3.72 6.94 -15.75
CA GLY A 254 -2.68 7.21 -14.77
C GLY A 254 -3.18 6.99 -13.33
N ALA A 255 -4.46 7.24 -13.03
CA ALA A 255 -5.03 6.94 -11.72
C ALA A 255 -5.05 5.42 -11.43
N ILE A 256 -5.48 4.63 -12.41
CA ILE A 256 -5.49 3.16 -12.38
C ILE A 256 -4.05 2.64 -12.27
N LEU A 257 -3.10 3.20 -13.00
CA LEU A 257 -1.70 2.82 -12.91
C LEU A 257 -1.09 3.13 -11.53
N ILE A 258 -1.35 4.32 -10.95
CA ILE A 258 -0.90 4.67 -9.59
C ILE A 258 -1.46 3.66 -8.57
N ALA A 259 -2.76 3.40 -8.61
CA ALA A 259 -3.39 2.46 -7.70
C ALA A 259 -2.85 1.03 -7.87
N GLY A 260 -2.71 0.57 -9.12
CA GLY A 260 -2.18 -0.75 -9.45
C GLY A 260 -0.75 -0.95 -8.95
N LEU A 261 0.14 0.04 -9.17
CA LEU A 261 1.51 0.01 -8.67
C LEU A 261 1.56 0.01 -7.15
N ALA A 262 0.79 0.86 -6.48
CA ALA A 262 0.77 0.94 -5.03
C ALA A 262 0.31 -0.37 -4.38
N ILE A 263 -0.79 -0.96 -4.89
CA ILE A 263 -1.33 -2.25 -4.41
C ILE A 263 -0.27 -3.34 -4.59
N ASN A 264 0.35 -3.45 -5.76
CA ASN A 264 1.40 -4.46 -6.01
C ASN A 264 2.71 -4.18 -5.25
N ALA A 265 2.97 -2.92 -4.88
CA ALA A 265 4.08 -2.56 -3.99
C ALA A 265 3.80 -2.88 -2.51
N GLY A 266 2.57 -3.30 -2.18
CA GLY A 266 2.15 -3.73 -0.86
C GLY A 266 1.39 -2.69 -0.05
N VAL A 267 0.95 -1.57 -0.66
CA VAL A 267 -0.02 -0.67 -0.02
C VAL A 267 -1.35 -1.42 0.13
N PRO A 268 -1.94 -1.49 1.34
CA PRO A 268 -3.19 -2.19 1.55
C PRO A 268 -4.32 -1.63 0.68
N SER A 269 -5.15 -2.52 0.12
CA SER A 269 -6.22 -2.16 -0.82
C SER A 269 -7.14 -1.06 -0.29
N TYR A 270 -7.56 -1.12 0.97
CA TYR A 270 -8.46 -0.11 1.56
C TYR A 270 -7.82 1.28 1.69
N ARG A 271 -6.49 1.40 1.54
CA ARG A 271 -5.76 2.66 1.62
C ARG A 271 -5.60 3.37 0.28
N ILE A 272 -5.95 2.76 -0.85
CA ILE A 272 -5.88 3.44 -2.15
C ILE A 272 -7.12 3.16 -2.98
N LYS A 273 -7.62 4.19 -3.64
CA LYS A 273 -8.79 4.11 -4.52
C LYS A 273 -8.57 4.94 -5.77
N VAL A 274 -9.07 4.45 -6.89
CA VAL A 274 -9.34 5.28 -8.06
C VAL A 274 -10.66 5.99 -7.83
N CYS A 275 -10.73 7.26 -8.20
CA CYS A 275 -11.87 8.14 -8.04
C CYS A 275 -12.23 8.76 -9.37
N ALA A 276 -13.53 8.82 -9.67
CA ALA A 276 -14.06 9.64 -10.74
C ALA A 276 -15.01 10.67 -10.14
N GLY A 277 -14.87 11.92 -10.56
CA GLY A 277 -15.63 13.02 -9.98
C GLY A 277 -15.46 14.33 -10.75
N ASN A 278 -15.99 15.39 -10.17
CA ASN A 278 -15.85 16.74 -10.66
C ASN A 278 -14.59 17.39 -10.06
N VAL A 279 -13.91 18.16 -10.90
CA VAL A 279 -12.89 19.12 -10.49
C VAL A 279 -13.23 20.51 -11.05
N LEU A 280 -12.60 21.56 -10.54
CA LEU A 280 -12.64 22.87 -11.20
C LEU A 280 -12.17 22.69 -12.65
N ALA A 281 -12.92 23.26 -13.60
CA ALA A 281 -12.67 23.07 -15.02
C ALA A 281 -11.25 23.49 -15.39
N ASP A 282 -10.59 22.65 -16.19
CA ASP A 282 -9.28 22.90 -16.74
C ASP A 282 -9.29 22.60 -18.24
N PRO A 283 -8.92 23.55 -19.10
CA PRO A 283 -9.06 23.38 -20.55
C PRO A 283 -8.18 22.28 -21.14
N LYS A 284 -7.18 21.76 -20.39
CA LYS A 284 -6.24 20.75 -20.89
C LYS A 284 -6.55 19.33 -20.41
N VAL A 285 -7.12 19.18 -19.22
CA VAL A 285 -7.29 17.86 -18.60
C VAL A 285 -8.70 17.59 -18.08
N ALA A 286 -9.48 18.64 -17.82
CA ALA A 286 -10.87 18.53 -17.37
C ALA A 286 -11.74 19.60 -18.08
N PRO A 287 -11.82 19.56 -19.43
CA PRO A 287 -12.50 20.59 -20.19
C PRO A 287 -14.00 20.56 -19.90
N SER A 288 -14.61 21.74 -19.79
CA SER A 288 -16.05 21.89 -19.58
C SER A 288 -16.56 23.23 -20.10
N GLU A 289 -17.82 23.26 -20.51
CA GLU A 289 -18.56 24.50 -20.79
C GLU A 289 -19.02 25.20 -19.49
N ASP A 290 -19.02 24.48 -18.37
CA ASP A 290 -19.34 24.95 -17.03
C ASP A 290 -18.07 25.14 -16.18
N ASN A 291 -18.23 25.55 -14.91
CA ASN A 291 -17.11 25.71 -13.98
C ASN A 291 -16.48 24.38 -13.49
N LEU A 292 -17.08 23.23 -13.82
CA LEU A 292 -16.66 21.91 -13.36
C LEU A 292 -16.45 20.96 -14.53
N GLY A 293 -15.30 20.28 -14.56
CA GLY A 293 -14.97 19.21 -15.51
C GLY A 293 -14.95 17.84 -14.85
N GLY A 294 -15.26 16.80 -15.62
CA GLY A 294 -15.08 15.42 -15.19
C GLY A 294 -13.60 15.03 -15.16
N HIS A 295 -13.19 14.27 -14.15
CA HIS A 295 -11.79 13.89 -13.97
C HIS A 295 -11.63 12.56 -13.21
N GLY A 296 -10.66 11.76 -13.63
CA GLY A 296 -10.18 10.55 -12.98
C GLY A 296 -8.89 10.80 -12.19
N TYR A 297 -8.84 10.39 -10.94
CA TYR A 297 -7.66 10.57 -10.07
C TYR A 297 -7.58 9.48 -9.01
N ALA A 298 -6.38 9.22 -8.48
CA ALA A 298 -6.23 8.33 -7.33
C ALA A 298 -6.35 9.14 -6.02
N ILE A 299 -6.87 8.50 -4.98
CA ILE A 299 -6.83 9.00 -3.61
C ILE A 299 -6.15 7.97 -2.72
N TYR A 300 -5.40 8.45 -1.73
CA TYR A 300 -4.64 7.63 -0.82
C TYR A 300 -4.93 8.00 0.62
N LEU A 301 -5.20 6.99 1.45
CA LEU A 301 -5.45 7.12 2.87
C LEU A 301 -4.10 7.17 3.57
N ALA A 302 -3.60 8.38 3.77
CA ALA A 302 -2.28 8.67 4.30
C ALA A 302 -2.23 8.53 5.83
N ASP A 303 -1.06 8.11 6.34
CA ASP A 303 -0.75 8.25 7.76
C ASP A 303 -0.65 9.74 8.08
N LYS A 304 -1.48 10.21 9.00
CA LYS A 304 -1.61 11.61 9.41
C LYS A 304 -1.67 11.70 10.93
N ASP A 305 -0.50 11.90 11.53
CA ASP A 305 -0.31 11.97 12.98
C ASP A 305 -1.09 13.12 13.65
N ASP A 306 -1.47 14.14 12.88
CA ASP A 306 -2.29 15.27 13.32
C ASP A 306 -3.80 15.00 13.27
N SER A 307 -4.23 13.82 12.78
CA SER A 307 -5.62 13.38 12.77
C SER A 307 -5.93 12.48 13.96
N GLU A 308 -7.08 12.71 14.62
CA GLU A 308 -7.62 11.80 15.64
C GLU A 308 -7.87 10.38 15.13
N ARG A 309 -7.98 10.19 13.79
CA ARG A 309 -8.15 8.88 13.16
C ARG A 309 -6.84 8.20 12.80
N GLY A 310 -5.71 8.91 12.88
CA GLY A 310 -4.40 8.48 12.36
C GLY A 310 -4.31 8.36 10.84
N LEU A 311 -5.45 8.38 10.13
CA LEU A 311 -5.56 8.17 8.69
C LEU A 311 -6.47 9.22 8.05
N GLU A 312 -6.01 9.87 6.97
CA GLU A 312 -6.82 10.78 6.17
C GLU A 312 -6.57 10.64 4.67
N TRP A 313 -7.63 10.82 3.88
CA TRP A 313 -7.53 10.82 2.42
C TRP A 313 -6.81 12.07 1.91
N VAL A 314 -5.82 11.86 1.06
CA VAL A 314 -5.15 12.86 0.23
C VAL A 314 -5.29 12.48 -1.24
N ILE A 315 -5.07 13.44 -2.14
CA ILE A 315 -5.14 13.22 -3.58
C ILE A 315 -3.77 12.76 -4.11
N LEU A 316 -3.77 11.76 -4.99
CA LEU A 316 -2.63 11.31 -5.80
C LEU A 316 -2.98 11.46 -7.28
N ASP A 317 -3.09 12.70 -7.74
CA ASP A 317 -3.32 12.99 -9.15
C ASP A 317 -2.02 12.83 -9.95
N TRP A 318 -2.15 12.68 -11.27
CA TRP A 318 -1.01 12.52 -12.15
C TRP A 318 -0.96 13.55 -13.29
N CYS A 319 -2.10 14.16 -13.64
CA CYS A 319 -2.19 15.05 -14.80
C CYS A 319 -2.88 16.39 -14.53
N TYR A 320 -3.76 16.51 -13.52
CA TYR A 320 -4.42 17.77 -13.20
C TYR A 320 -3.64 18.63 -12.20
N LEU A 321 -3.66 18.27 -10.92
CA LEU A 321 -2.84 18.90 -9.89
C LEU A 321 -1.95 17.85 -9.22
N PRO A 322 -0.94 17.31 -9.95
CA PRO A 322 -0.24 16.10 -9.53
C PRO A 322 0.71 16.27 -8.36
N ASP A 323 1.20 17.49 -8.09
CA ASP A 323 2.06 17.83 -6.95
C ASP A 323 3.07 16.74 -6.46
N PRO A 324 3.82 16.08 -7.39
CA PRO A 324 4.64 14.90 -7.06
C PRO A 324 5.84 15.22 -6.16
N GLU A 325 6.18 16.51 -6.04
CA GLU A 325 7.23 17.02 -5.16
C GLU A 325 6.78 17.18 -3.69
N ILE A 326 5.47 17.16 -3.42
CA ILE A 326 4.92 17.36 -2.09
C ILE A 326 4.81 16.03 -1.35
N LEU A 327 5.46 15.95 -0.18
CA LEU A 327 5.34 14.81 0.72
C LEU A 327 3.86 14.55 1.08
N ILE A 328 3.47 13.28 1.13
CA ILE A 328 2.10 12.83 1.40
C ILE A 328 1.52 13.44 2.67
N GLU A 329 2.31 13.50 3.74
CA GLU A 329 1.93 14.06 5.04
C GLU A 329 1.64 15.56 4.95
N LYS A 330 2.19 16.24 3.94
CA LYS A 330 1.99 17.67 3.70
C LYS A 330 0.91 17.95 2.65
N LYS A 331 0.45 16.94 1.91
CA LYS A 331 -0.62 17.11 0.93
C LYS A 331 -1.92 17.54 1.62
N PRO A 332 -2.69 18.45 1.01
CA PRO A 332 -3.99 18.88 1.51
C PRO A 332 -4.98 17.70 1.52
N LEU A 333 -5.93 17.76 2.46
CA LEU A 333 -6.89 16.68 2.64
C LEU A 333 -7.94 16.68 1.51
N ALA A 334 -8.24 15.50 1.00
CA ALA A 334 -9.26 15.30 -0.05
C ALA A 334 -10.64 15.80 0.40
N LYS A 335 -11.00 15.63 1.68
CA LYS A 335 -12.27 16.13 2.25
C LYS A 335 -12.41 17.66 2.21
N ASN A 336 -11.30 18.39 2.04
CA ASN A 336 -11.27 19.85 1.89
C ASN A 336 -11.13 20.27 0.42
N GLY A 337 -11.32 19.34 -0.51
CA GLY A 337 -11.17 19.56 -1.95
C GLY A 337 -9.72 19.55 -2.44
N GLY A 338 -8.79 18.97 -1.68
CA GLY A 338 -7.39 18.86 -2.09
C GLY A 338 -6.72 20.24 -2.24
N LYS A 339 -5.83 20.36 -3.23
CA LYS A 339 -5.10 21.61 -3.49
C LYS A 339 -6.07 22.67 -3.99
N ASP A 340 -6.05 23.84 -3.34
CA ASP A 340 -6.87 25.01 -3.65
C ASP A 340 -8.40 24.75 -3.70
N GLY A 341 -8.87 23.66 -3.10
CA GLY A 341 -10.28 23.25 -3.19
C GLY A 341 -10.69 22.81 -4.60
N ALA A 342 -9.74 22.36 -5.43
CA ALA A 342 -9.98 22.04 -6.82
C ALA A 342 -10.81 20.76 -7.05
N TYR A 343 -10.82 19.85 -6.08
CA TYR A 343 -11.54 18.56 -6.17
C TYR A 343 -12.91 18.69 -5.50
N GLN A 344 -13.97 18.37 -6.23
CA GLN A 344 -15.35 18.64 -5.84
C GLN A 344 -16.10 17.31 -5.65
N ASP A 345 -17.25 17.15 -6.30
CA ASP A 345 -18.11 15.99 -6.11
C ASP A 345 -17.47 14.70 -6.59
N VAL A 346 -17.44 13.69 -5.72
CA VAL A 346 -17.04 12.33 -6.09
C VAL A 346 -18.27 11.57 -6.59
N TRP A 347 -18.19 11.09 -7.83
CA TRP A 347 -19.25 10.25 -8.40
C TRP A 347 -19.13 8.82 -7.90
N PHE A 348 -17.92 8.28 -7.92
CA PHE A 348 -17.61 6.95 -7.43
C PHE A 348 -16.13 6.73 -7.15
N THR A 349 -15.85 5.66 -6.41
CA THR A 349 -14.48 5.17 -6.19
C THR A 349 -14.41 3.66 -6.28
N PHE A 350 -13.23 3.12 -6.57
CA PHE A 350 -13.00 1.67 -6.55
C PHE A 350 -11.53 1.34 -6.23
N ASN A 351 -11.31 0.12 -5.74
CA ASN A 351 -10.00 -0.53 -5.67
C ASN A 351 -10.11 -1.96 -6.23
N ASP A 352 -9.14 -2.82 -5.96
CA ASP A 352 -9.14 -4.22 -6.42
C ASP A 352 -10.18 -5.11 -5.72
N GLU A 353 -10.73 -4.68 -4.58
CA GLU A 353 -11.65 -5.48 -3.76
C GLU A 353 -13.10 -5.00 -3.83
N TYR A 354 -13.31 -3.69 -3.80
CA TYR A 354 -14.61 -3.05 -3.68
C TYR A 354 -14.75 -1.80 -4.55
N SER A 355 -16.00 -1.47 -4.83
CA SER A 355 -16.41 -0.26 -5.53
C SER A 355 -17.51 0.43 -4.71
N TRP A 356 -17.51 1.75 -4.66
CA TRP A 356 -18.37 2.57 -3.81
C TRP A 356 -18.99 3.74 -4.57
N SER A 357 -20.28 3.94 -4.34
CA SER A 357 -21.08 5.07 -4.86
C SER A 357 -22.36 5.21 -4.04
N GLN A 358 -23.13 6.30 -4.24
CA GLN A 358 -24.44 6.45 -3.58
C GLN A 358 -25.50 5.46 -4.13
N ASN A 359 -25.37 5.07 -5.40
CA ASN A 359 -26.25 4.13 -6.10
C ASN A 359 -25.45 3.33 -7.14
N GLU A 360 -25.92 2.13 -7.49
CA GLU A 360 -25.37 1.31 -8.59
C GLU A 360 -25.64 1.98 -9.95
N PHE A 361 -24.67 1.99 -10.87
CA PHE A 361 -24.82 2.54 -12.22
C PHE A 361 -23.79 1.98 -13.22
N GLU A 362 -23.98 2.36 -14.48
CA GLU A 362 -23.10 2.05 -15.61
C GLU A 362 -22.43 3.31 -16.17
N ILE A 363 -21.17 3.18 -16.58
CA ILE A 363 -20.39 4.19 -17.28
C ILE A 363 -20.45 3.85 -18.77
N ILE A 364 -21.12 4.71 -19.54
CA ILE A 364 -21.28 4.58 -20.99
C ILE A 364 -20.55 5.78 -21.61
N GLN A 365 -19.47 5.54 -22.38
CA GLN A 365 -18.72 6.55 -23.14
C GLN A 365 -18.79 7.97 -22.54
N GLY A 366 -17.99 8.22 -21.49
CA GLY A 366 -17.76 9.54 -20.89
C GLY A 366 -18.89 10.05 -20.03
N ARG A 367 -19.93 9.23 -19.83
CA ARG A 367 -21.14 9.62 -19.14
C ARG A 367 -21.56 8.55 -18.15
N ILE A 368 -21.79 8.99 -16.93
CA ILE A 368 -22.47 8.19 -15.90
C ILE A 368 -23.96 8.15 -16.23
N SER A 369 -24.47 6.96 -16.55
CA SER A 369 -25.89 6.76 -16.89
C SER A 369 -26.67 6.21 -15.69
N ASN A 370 -27.50 7.07 -15.09
CA ASN A 370 -28.45 6.67 -14.04
C ASN A 370 -29.71 5.95 -14.60
N LYS A 371 -29.81 5.77 -15.91
CA LYS A 371 -31.00 5.17 -16.57
C LYS A 371 -30.97 3.64 -16.59
N ARG A 372 -29.80 3.01 -16.42
CA ARG A 372 -29.67 1.56 -16.25
C ARG A 372 -29.44 1.28 -14.76
N LYS A 373 -30.52 0.88 -14.06
CA LYS A 373 -30.42 0.34 -12.70
C LYS A 373 -30.00 -1.12 -12.82
N THR A 374 -28.74 -1.35 -13.16
CA THR A 374 -28.19 -2.67 -13.37
C THR A 374 -28.27 -3.46 -12.07
N LYS A 375 -29.28 -4.32 -11.92
CA LYS A 375 -29.40 -5.17 -10.74
C LYS A 375 -28.35 -6.28 -10.84
N LYS A 376 -27.71 -6.66 -9.74
CA LYS A 376 -26.79 -7.81 -9.66
C LYS A 376 -27.29 -9.06 -10.44
N ARG A 377 -28.60 -9.32 -10.42
CA ARG A 377 -29.24 -10.45 -11.12
C ARG A 377 -29.19 -10.32 -12.65
N GLU A 378 -29.24 -9.11 -13.22
CA GLU A 378 -29.23 -8.89 -14.67
C GLU A 378 -27.83 -9.13 -15.26
N VAL A 379 -26.77 -8.63 -14.59
CA VAL A 379 -25.36 -8.92 -14.94
C VAL A 379 -25.08 -10.42 -14.87
N ILE A 380 -25.54 -11.06 -13.79
CA ILE A 380 -25.35 -12.50 -13.61
C ILE A 380 -26.16 -13.29 -14.64
N SER A 381 -27.35 -12.83 -15.06
CA SER A 381 -28.21 -13.60 -15.98
C SER A 381 -27.62 -13.77 -17.37
N GLU A 382 -26.88 -12.79 -17.90
CA GLU A 382 -26.20 -12.93 -19.19
C GLU A 382 -25.01 -13.89 -19.09
N ILE A 383 -24.29 -13.87 -17.96
CA ILE A 383 -23.22 -14.82 -17.66
C ILE A 383 -23.81 -16.22 -17.45
N GLU A 384 -24.93 -16.37 -16.74
CA GLU A 384 -25.64 -17.64 -16.56
C GLU A 384 -26.08 -18.22 -17.91
N ASN A 385 -26.68 -17.40 -18.79
CA ASN A 385 -27.06 -17.82 -20.14
C ASN A 385 -25.84 -18.21 -21.00
N MET A 386 -24.71 -17.50 -20.86
CA MET A 386 -23.47 -17.83 -21.54
C MET A 386 -22.87 -19.14 -21.01
N VAL A 387 -22.86 -19.34 -19.70
CA VAL A 387 -22.43 -20.58 -19.05
C VAL A 387 -23.33 -21.75 -19.46
N GLU A 388 -24.65 -21.56 -19.51
CA GLU A 388 -25.59 -22.57 -20.01
C GLU A 388 -25.33 -22.93 -21.47
N ARG A 389 -25.01 -21.94 -22.32
CA ARG A 389 -24.58 -22.20 -23.71
C ARG A 389 -23.28 -22.99 -23.78
N ILE A 390 -22.24 -22.57 -23.04
CA ILE A 390 -20.95 -23.27 -22.99
C ILE A 390 -21.11 -24.71 -22.49
N LEU A 391 -21.92 -24.93 -21.45
CA LEU A 391 -22.21 -26.26 -20.91
C LEU A 391 -23.00 -27.12 -21.91
N LYS A 392 -23.88 -26.52 -22.70
CA LYS A 392 -24.60 -27.22 -23.77
C LYS A 392 -23.67 -27.61 -24.92
N ASP A 393 -22.75 -26.73 -25.30
CA ASP A 393 -21.76 -26.98 -26.35
C ASP A 393 -20.74 -28.06 -25.91
N LEU A 394 -20.31 -28.04 -24.64
CA LEU A 394 -19.46 -29.10 -24.05
C LEU A 394 -20.15 -30.46 -23.93
N ASN A 395 -21.48 -30.48 -23.75
CA ASN A 395 -22.27 -31.71 -23.72
C ASN A 395 -22.64 -32.22 -25.14
N LEU A 396 -22.25 -31.51 -26.20
CA LEU A 396 -22.48 -31.92 -27.60
C LEU A 396 -21.23 -32.55 -28.26
N GLU A 397 -20.08 -32.63 -27.57
CA GLU A 397 -18.84 -33.24 -28.11
C GLU A 397 -18.64 -34.72 -27.70
N ILE A 398 -19.57 -35.35 -26.97
CA ILE A 398 -19.54 -36.80 -26.69
C ILE A 398 -20.69 -37.48 -27.44
N GLU A 399 -20.62 -37.54 -28.77
CA GLU A 399 -21.24 -38.59 -29.57
C GLU A 399 -20.78 -38.45 -31.02
N GLU A 400 -19.85 -39.33 -31.42
CA GLU A 400 -19.70 -40.00 -32.73
C GLU A 400 -18.21 -40.27 -33.04
N GLU A 401 -17.67 -41.34 -32.44
CA GLU A 401 -16.76 -42.22 -33.17
C GLU A 401 -17.49 -43.57 -33.32
N ASP A 402 -17.89 -43.86 -34.56
CA ASP A 402 -18.45 -45.15 -35.04
C ASP A 402 -17.49 -46.34 -34.85
#